data_AF-A0A971H024-F1
#
_entry.id   AF-A0A971H024-F1
#
_cell.length_a   1.000
_cell.length_b   1.000
_cell.length_c   1.000
_cell.angle_alpha   90.00
_cell.angle_beta   90.00
_cell.angle_gamma   90.00
#
_symmetry.space_group_name_H-M   'P 1'
#
loop_
_entity.id
_entity.type
_entity.pdbx_description
1 polymer ?
#
loop_
_entity_poly.entity_id
_entity_poly.type
_entity_poly.pdbx_seq_one_letter_code
_entity_poly.pdbx_strand_id
1 'polypeptide(L)'
;MKFEDYQYIRPDLEAVGEKFEKLLIDFNEANSFEEQNKIIKEINKIRSNVETMGNLVYIRHSINTEDEFYAKEQDFLDENMPLYQNVVVKYYEALVNSKFREELEKEWGKQLFNLAEMELKTFSEEIIEDLIKENKLVTQYDKLIASAKIDFEGETRNLSQMIPLMESKDRATRKKAYEAYIGFFEEEEEEIDRIYDDLVKVRTNMAQKLGYDNYIQMGYYRMSRSDYEAEDVANYRKQVEIDLVPLVVELKDRQRKRLGLDELKYYDEPLEYLTGNAKPKGDSKWILENGKKMYKELS
;
A
#
# COMPACT_ATOMS: atom_id res chain seq x y z
N MET A 1 -4.26 13.21 23.79
CA MET A 1 -4.43 13.64 22.39
C MET A 1 -4.97 12.46 21.62
N LYS A 2 -6.11 12.62 20.96
CA LYS A 2 -6.71 11.64 20.06
C LYS A 2 -6.29 11.96 18.62
N PHE A 3 -6.54 11.04 17.69
CA PHE A 3 -6.24 11.24 16.27
C PHE A 3 -6.94 12.47 15.66
N GLU A 4 -8.17 12.75 16.08
CA GLU A 4 -8.94 13.93 15.67
C GLU A 4 -8.26 15.26 16.07
N ASP A 5 -7.43 15.25 17.11
CA ASP A 5 -6.72 16.44 17.59
C ASP A 5 -5.45 16.74 16.77
N TYR A 6 -5.01 15.82 15.88
CA TYR A 6 -3.75 15.97 15.16
C TYR A 6 -3.91 17.03 14.07
N GLN A 7 -3.14 18.12 14.17
CA GLN A 7 -3.23 19.22 13.22
C GLN A 7 -2.53 18.83 11.92
N TYR A 8 -3.26 18.91 10.80
CA TYR A 8 -2.64 18.82 9.48
C TYR A 8 -2.21 20.22 9.05
N ILE A 9 -0.96 20.33 8.60
CA ILE A 9 -0.41 21.53 7.98
C ILE A 9 0.32 21.08 6.73
N ARG A 10 -0.06 21.60 5.56
CA ARG A 10 0.61 21.26 4.31
C ARG A 10 2.11 21.57 4.42
N PRO A 11 3.01 20.61 4.16
CA PRO A 11 4.44 20.87 4.17
C PRO A 11 4.83 21.88 3.09
N ASP A 12 5.67 22.85 3.46
CA ASP A 12 6.37 23.69 2.50
C ASP A 12 7.59 22.91 1.96
N LEU A 13 7.38 22.24 0.83
CA LEU A 13 8.38 21.33 0.27
C LEU A 13 9.59 22.06 -0.35
N GLU A 14 9.41 23.31 -0.76
CA GLU A 14 10.51 24.17 -1.21
C GLU A 14 11.44 24.50 -0.02
N ALA A 15 10.87 24.98 1.08
CA ALA A 15 11.64 25.25 2.30
C ALA A 15 12.27 23.99 2.90
N VAL A 16 11.59 22.84 2.79
CA VAL A 16 12.17 21.54 3.17
C VAL A 16 13.38 21.22 2.28
N GLY A 17 13.26 21.39 0.96
CA GLY A 17 14.36 21.18 0.00
C GLY A 17 15.59 22.03 0.35
N GLU A 18 15.42 23.34 0.54
CA GLU A 18 16.52 24.24 0.91
C GLU A 18 17.21 23.83 2.22
N LYS A 19 16.43 23.39 3.21
CA LYS A 19 16.97 22.94 4.50
C LYS A 19 17.75 21.64 4.35
N PHE A 20 17.25 20.72 3.54
CA PHE A 20 17.94 19.47 3.23
C PHE A 20 19.26 19.72 2.51
N GLU A 21 19.27 20.58 1.49
CA GLU A 21 20.50 20.90 0.74
C GLU A 21 21.60 21.41 1.66
N LYS A 22 21.28 22.32 2.59
CA LYS A 22 22.24 22.81 3.60
C LYS A 22 22.76 21.67 4.48
N LEU A 23 21.87 20.82 4.98
CA LEU A 23 22.26 19.67 5.80
C LEU A 23 23.11 18.66 5.02
N LEU A 24 22.89 18.50 3.71
CA LEU A 24 23.70 17.61 2.88
C LEU A 24 25.09 18.17 2.59
N ILE A 25 25.21 19.49 2.41
CA ILE A 25 26.51 20.16 2.34
C ILE A 25 27.27 19.90 3.65
N ASP A 26 26.65 20.19 4.80
CA ASP A 26 27.25 19.96 6.12
C ASP A 26 27.61 18.48 6.33
N PHE A 27 26.78 17.55 5.84
CA PHE A 27 27.02 16.11 5.95
C PHE A 27 28.27 15.67 5.19
N ASN A 28 28.45 16.19 3.97
CA ASN A 28 29.59 15.87 3.12
C ASN A 28 30.89 16.54 3.60
N GLU A 29 30.80 17.74 4.18
CA GLU A 29 31.94 18.49 4.73
C GLU A 29 32.33 18.05 6.16
N ALA A 30 31.48 17.28 6.84
CA ALA A 30 31.70 16.78 8.18
C ALA A 30 33.08 16.09 8.34
N ASN A 31 33.77 16.40 9.43
CA ASN A 31 35.11 15.90 9.74
C ASN A 31 35.12 14.79 10.78
N SER A 32 33.94 14.41 11.31
CA SER A 32 33.81 13.24 12.18
C SER A 32 32.49 12.50 11.98
N PHE A 33 32.49 11.24 12.45
CA PHE A 33 31.30 10.43 12.58
C PHE A 33 30.22 11.13 13.42
N GLU A 34 30.58 11.80 14.52
CA GLU A 34 29.63 12.46 15.42
C GLU A 34 28.88 13.60 14.72
N GLU A 35 29.56 14.37 13.86
CA GLU A 35 28.96 15.43 13.05
C GLU A 35 27.93 14.85 12.07
N GLN A 36 28.30 13.82 11.30
CA GLN A 36 27.37 13.15 10.39
C GLN A 36 26.19 12.51 11.13
N ASN A 37 26.44 11.84 12.27
CA ASN A 37 25.39 11.22 13.07
C ASN A 37 24.38 12.25 13.59
N LYS A 38 24.85 13.44 13.99
CA LYS A 38 23.97 14.54 14.39
C LYS A 38 23.13 15.04 13.20
N ILE A 39 23.72 15.16 12.03
CA ILE A 39 23.02 15.62 10.83
C ILE A 39 21.95 14.62 10.38
N ILE A 40 22.23 13.30 10.42
CA ILE A 40 21.24 12.25 10.16
C ILE A 40 20.00 12.41 11.05
N LYS A 41 20.20 12.70 12.35
CA LYS A 41 19.08 12.91 13.28
C LYS A 41 18.24 14.13 12.91
N GLU A 42 18.86 15.22 12.45
CA GLU A 42 18.14 16.40 11.97
C GLU A 42 17.40 16.15 10.66
N ILE A 43 18.03 15.46 9.70
CA ILE A 43 17.39 15.01 8.46
C ILE A 43 16.16 14.16 8.79
N ASN A 44 16.30 13.15 9.64
CA ASN A 44 15.20 12.27 10.03
C ASN A 44 14.06 13.02 10.71
N LYS A 45 14.35 14.06 11.52
CA LYS A 45 13.32 14.91 12.11
C LYS A 45 12.51 15.66 11.05
N ILE A 46 13.16 16.18 10.00
CA ILE A 46 12.45 16.84 8.88
C ILE A 46 11.59 15.82 8.15
N ARG A 47 12.17 14.67 7.80
CA ARG A 47 11.46 13.57 7.12
C ARG A 47 10.22 13.14 7.88
N SER A 48 10.37 12.87 9.18
CA SER A 48 9.26 12.46 10.03
C SER A 48 8.14 13.49 10.06
N ASN A 49 8.43 14.79 9.98
CA ASN A 49 7.39 15.82 9.91
C ASN A 49 6.64 15.78 8.57
N VAL A 50 7.36 15.73 7.44
CA VAL A 50 6.75 15.64 6.10
C VAL A 50 5.89 14.38 6.00
N GLU A 51 6.45 13.24 6.38
CA GLU A 51 5.79 11.93 6.35
C GLU A 51 4.59 11.89 7.32
N THR A 52 4.65 12.57 8.48
CA THR A 52 3.49 12.70 9.37
C THR A 52 2.33 13.41 8.68
N MET A 53 2.59 14.52 7.99
CA MET A 53 1.55 15.27 7.29
C MET A 53 0.99 14.48 6.11
N GLY A 54 1.86 13.78 5.36
CA GLY A 54 1.44 12.87 4.29
C GLY A 54 0.51 11.77 4.80
N ASN A 55 0.87 11.12 5.91
CA ASN A 55 0.06 10.08 6.53
C ASN A 55 -1.29 10.60 7.06
N LEU A 56 -1.34 11.82 7.60
CA LEU A 56 -2.59 12.43 8.02
C LEU A 56 -3.56 12.62 6.85
N VAL A 57 -3.06 13.07 5.69
CA VAL A 57 -3.88 13.18 4.48
C VAL A 57 -4.33 11.82 3.99
N TYR A 58 -3.41 10.86 3.85
CA TYR A 58 -3.72 9.52 3.38
C TYR A 58 -4.83 8.85 4.22
N ILE A 59 -4.71 8.89 5.56
CA ILE A 59 -5.72 8.31 6.46
C ILE A 59 -7.05 9.05 6.33
N ARG A 60 -7.05 10.39 6.31
CA ARG A 60 -8.30 11.15 6.29
C ARG A 60 -9.00 11.09 4.94
N HIS A 61 -8.24 11.05 3.84
CA HIS A 61 -8.76 10.85 2.49
C HIS A 61 -9.36 9.45 2.33
N SER A 62 -8.67 8.40 2.80
CA SER A 62 -9.16 7.02 2.70
C SER A 62 -10.39 6.73 3.58
N ILE A 63 -10.59 7.47 4.68
CA ILE A 63 -11.83 7.41 5.48
C ILE A 63 -13.02 7.95 4.69
N ASN A 64 -12.83 9.04 3.94
CA ASN A 64 -13.87 9.65 3.12
C ASN A 64 -13.27 10.28 1.86
N THR A 65 -13.33 9.56 0.75
CA THR A 65 -12.77 10.01 -0.53
C THR A 65 -13.57 11.15 -1.16
N GLU A 66 -14.80 11.41 -0.70
CA GLU A 66 -15.64 12.53 -1.11
C GLU A 66 -15.30 13.84 -0.33
N ASP A 67 -14.41 13.81 0.67
CA ASP A 67 -13.95 15.02 1.35
C ASP A 67 -13.05 15.85 0.42
N GLU A 68 -13.59 16.97 -0.09
CA GLU A 68 -12.89 17.84 -1.04
C GLU A 68 -11.55 18.39 -0.51
N PHE A 69 -11.43 18.62 0.80
CA PHE A 69 -10.20 19.16 1.37
C PHE A 69 -9.10 18.10 1.27
N TYR A 70 -9.35 16.90 1.81
CA TYR A 70 -8.35 15.84 1.78
C TYR A 70 -8.12 15.25 0.38
N ALA A 71 -9.10 15.31 -0.52
CA ALA A 71 -8.88 14.98 -1.93
C ALA A 71 -7.88 15.93 -2.60
N LYS A 72 -7.99 17.25 -2.37
CA LYS A 72 -7.03 18.25 -2.88
C LYS A 72 -5.65 18.12 -2.24
N GLU A 73 -5.59 17.77 -0.95
CA GLU A 73 -4.32 17.50 -0.28
C GLU A 73 -3.67 16.21 -0.80
N GLN A 74 -4.46 15.17 -1.12
CA GLN A 74 -3.93 13.96 -1.74
C GLN A 74 -3.37 14.25 -3.14
N ASP A 75 -4.09 15.01 -3.95
CA ASP A 75 -3.60 15.42 -5.28
C ASP A 75 -2.30 16.23 -5.18
N PHE A 76 -2.17 17.11 -4.17
CA PHE A 76 -0.92 17.80 -3.88
C PHE A 76 0.21 16.83 -3.52
N LEU A 77 -0.05 15.83 -2.68
CA LEU A 77 0.96 14.83 -2.31
C LEU A 77 1.38 13.97 -3.50
N ASP A 78 0.44 13.56 -4.36
CA ASP A 78 0.71 12.76 -5.55
C ASP A 78 1.70 13.47 -6.49
N GLU A 79 1.57 14.80 -6.61
CA GLU A 79 2.45 15.65 -7.42
C GLU A 79 3.79 15.96 -6.75
N ASN A 80 3.81 16.20 -5.44
CA ASN A 80 4.98 16.80 -4.80
C ASN A 80 5.83 15.81 -3.98
N MET A 81 5.29 14.64 -3.61
CA MET A 81 6.08 13.62 -2.92
C MET A 81 7.24 13.05 -3.76
N PRO A 82 7.13 12.87 -5.09
CA PRO A 82 8.28 12.52 -5.93
C PRO A 82 9.40 13.57 -5.91
N LEU A 83 9.06 14.86 -5.79
CA LEU A 83 10.05 15.93 -5.64
C LEU A 83 10.77 15.86 -4.29
N TYR A 84 10.02 15.61 -3.22
CA TYR A 84 10.60 15.34 -1.90
C TYR A 84 11.48 14.07 -1.91
N GLN A 85 11.06 13.03 -2.62
CA GLN A 85 11.84 11.79 -2.78
C GLN A 85 13.20 12.05 -3.43
N ASN A 86 13.29 12.95 -4.42
CA ASN A 86 14.57 13.36 -5.01
C ASN A 86 15.57 13.84 -3.95
N VAL A 87 15.09 14.66 -3.01
CA VAL A 87 15.90 15.20 -1.91
C VAL A 87 16.35 14.08 -0.96
N VAL A 88 15.47 13.12 -0.66
CA VAL A 88 15.80 11.95 0.16
C VAL A 88 16.80 11.02 -0.54
N VAL A 89 16.72 10.88 -1.85
CA VAL A 89 17.67 10.08 -2.65
C VAL A 89 19.07 10.70 -2.62
N LYS A 90 19.18 12.04 -2.72
CA LYS A 90 20.46 12.75 -2.54
C LYS A 90 21.06 12.52 -1.15
N TYR A 91 20.21 12.43 -0.12
CA TYR A 91 20.65 12.01 1.22
C TYR A 91 21.18 10.57 1.22
N TYR A 92 20.47 9.63 0.61
CA TYR A 92 20.93 8.24 0.54
C TYR A 92 22.23 8.10 -0.25
N GLU A 93 22.42 8.86 -1.33
CA GLU A 93 23.67 8.91 -2.07
C GLU A 93 24.84 9.40 -1.19
N ALA A 94 24.64 10.48 -0.43
CA ALA A 94 25.64 10.97 0.51
C ALA A 94 25.95 9.94 1.62
N LEU A 95 24.91 9.28 2.14
CA LEU A 95 25.02 8.27 3.18
C LEU A 95 25.86 7.07 2.73
N VAL A 96 25.56 6.47 1.57
CA VAL A 96 26.26 5.27 1.09
C VAL A 96 27.71 5.56 0.70
N ASN A 97 28.02 6.80 0.31
CA ASN A 97 29.35 7.28 -0.06
C ASN A 97 30.11 7.92 1.10
N SER A 98 29.57 7.90 2.32
CA SER A 98 30.23 8.52 3.47
C SER A 98 31.57 7.86 3.79
N LYS A 99 32.59 8.70 4.06
CA LYS A 99 33.89 8.26 4.59
C LYS A 99 33.82 7.63 5.99
N PHE A 100 32.71 7.81 6.70
CA PHE A 100 32.42 7.24 8.02
C PHE A 100 31.37 6.12 7.96
N ARG A 101 31.19 5.49 6.79
CA ARG A 101 30.17 4.45 6.59
C ARG A 101 30.27 3.31 7.60
N GLU A 102 31.48 2.83 7.93
CA GLU A 102 31.64 1.72 8.87
C GLU A 102 31.15 2.06 10.28
N GLU A 103 31.41 3.28 10.75
CA GLU A 103 30.95 3.77 12.04
C GLU A 103 29.43 4.01 12.04
N LEU A 104 28.90 4.55 10.93
CA LEU A 104 27.45 4.71 10.76
C LEU A 104 26.71 3.36 10.68
N GLU A 105 27.29 2.35 10.04
CA GLU A 105 26.73 0.98 10.02
C GLU A 105 26.69 0.36 11.42
N LYS A 106 27.66 0.68 12.29
CA LYS A 106 27.67 0.21 13.68
C LYS A 106 26.59 0.87 14.53
N GLU A 107 26.32 2.16 14.30
CA GLU A 107 25.30 2.94 15.03
C GLU A 107 23.87 2.64 14.55
N TRP A 108 23.65 2.64 13.22
CA TRP A 108 22.31 2.58 12.62
C TRP A 108 21.94 1.20 12.06
N GLY A 109 22.91 0.28 11.98
CA GLY A 109 22.75 -1.03 11.39
C GLY A 109 22.91 -1.04 9.87
N LYS A 110 23.42 -2.15 9.35
CA LYS A 110 23.64 -2.36 7.90
C LYS A 110 22.36 -2.29 7.06
N GLN A 111 21.22 -2.57 7.67
CA GLN A 111 19.96 -2.57 6.94
C GLN A 111 19.60 -1.18 6.41
N LEU A 112 19.95 -0.10 7.12
CA LEU A 112 19.75 1.25 6.61
C LEU A 112 20.48 1.46 5.26
N PHE A 113 21.70 0.94 5.14
CA PHE A 113 22.51 1.07 3.93
C PHE A 113 21.99 0.17 2.81
N ASN A 114 21.56 -1.05 3.12
CA ASN A 114 20.90 -1.92 2.15
C ASN A 114 19.66 -1.23 1.54
N LEU A 115 18.83 -0.60 2.38
CA LEU A 115 17.66 0.16 1.94
C LEU A 115 18.05 1.36 1.08
N ALA A 116 19.07 2.13 1.51
CA ALA A 116 19.58 3.27 0.75
C ALA A 116 20.09 2.86 -0.65
N GLU A 117 20.85 1.78 -0.74
CA GLU A 117 21.37 1.26 -2.02
C GLU A 117 20.27 0.73 -2.95
N MET A 118 19.19 0.17 -2.40
CA MET A 118 18.02 -0.23 -3.19
C MET A 118 17.23 0.99 -3.67
N GLU A 119 17.06 2.02 -2.84
CA GLU A 119 16.37 3.25 -3.23
C GLU A 119 17.12 4.00 -4.35
N LEU A 120 18.46 4.02 -4.29
CA LEU A 120 19.29 4.59 -5.36
C LEU A 120 19.14 3.87 -6.71
N LYS A 121 18.61 2.64 -6.71
CA LYS A 121 18.35 1.84 -7.91
C LYS A 121 16.94 2.03 -8.48
N THR A 122 16.06 2.76 -7.78
CA THR A 122 14.64 2.90 -8.13
C THR A 122 14.24 4.33 -8.47
N PHE A 123 15.18 5.28 -8.39
CA PHE A 123 14.90 6.68 -8.57
C PHE A 123 15.96 7.40 -9.42
N SER A 124 15.51 8.29 -10.29
CA SER A 124 16.32 9.30 -10.97
C SER A 124 15.47 10.53 -11.28
N GLU A 125 16.08 11.70 -11.53
CA GLU A 125 15.32 12.92 -11.81
C GLU A 125 14.48 12.80 -13.11
N GLU A 126 14.90 11.99 -14.08
CA GLU A 126 14.21 11.78 -15.37
C GLU A 126 12.89 10.98 -15.27
N ILE A 127 12.62 10.33 -14.13
CA ILE A 127 11.37 9.58 -13.89
C ILE A 127 10.39 10.31 -12.97
N ILE A 128 10.70 11.52 -12.50
CA ILE A 128 9.84 12.27 -11.57
C ILE A 128 8.42 12.44 -12.14
N GLU A 129 8.29 12.85 -13.40
CA GLU A 129 6.99 13.01 -14.07
C GLU A 129 6.23 11.68 -14.20
N ASP A 130 6.95 10.57 -14.40
CA ASP A 130 6.36 9.24 -14.45
C ASP A 130 5.85 8.80 -13.08
N LEU A 131 6.59 9.10 -12.00
CA LEU A 131 6.16 8.84 -10.62
C LEU A 131 4.92 9.64 -10.25
N ILE A 132 4.85 10.92 -10.66
CA ILE A 132 3.65 11.75 -10.48
C ILE A 132 2.46 11.14 -11.22
N LYS A 133 2.67 10.70 -12.47
CA LYS A 133 1.62 10.01 -13.24
C LYS A 133 1.18 8.71 -12.57
N GLU A 134 2.13 7.90 -12.07
CA GLU A 134 1.83 6.67 -11.32
C GLU A 134 0.97 6.96 -10.10
N ASN A 135 1.35 7.92 -9.26
CA ASN A 135 0.60 8.29 -8.06
C ASN A 135 -0.84 8.70 -8.39
N LYS A 136 -1.02 9.57 -9.40
CA LYS A 136 -2.34 10.01 -9.85
C LYS A 136 -3.21 8.85 -10.33
N LEU A 137 -2.64 7.88 -11.07
CA LEU A 137 -3.37 6.69 -11.53
C LEU A 137 -3.78 5.79 -10.36
N VAL A 138 -2.93 5.63 -9.34
CA VAL A 138 -3.27 4.88 -8.12
C VAL A 138 -4.42 5.56 -7.38
N THR A 139 -4.34 6.88 -7.16
CA THR A 139 -5.40 7.66 -6.52
C THR A 139 -6.71 7.63 -7.33
N GLN A 140 -6.63 7.64 -8.67
CA GLN A 140 -7.81 7.48 -9.54
C GLN A 140 -8.50 6.13 -9.30
N TYR A 141 -7.73 5.03 -9.26
CA TYR A 141 -8.27 3.71 -8.97
C TYR A 141 -8.94 3.65 -7.59
N ASP A 142 -8.28 4.16 -6.56
CA ASP A 142 -8.81 4.15 -5.20
C ASP A 142 -10.12 4.96 -5.09
N LYS A 143 -10.18 6.14 -5.73
CA LYS A 143 -11.40 6.97 -5.81
C LYS A 143 -12.53 6.22 -6.54
N LEU A 144 -12.22 5.55 -7.65
CA LEU A 144 -13.19 4.77 -8.43
C LEU A 144 -13.81 3.65 -7.59
N ILE A 145 -12.97 2.81 -6.97
CA ILE A 145 -13.44 1.70 -6.13
C ILE A 145 -14.23 2.20 -4.92
N ALA A 146 -13.79 3.31 -4.30
CA ALA A 146 -14.51 3.92 -3.17
C ALA A 146 -15.86 4.55 -3.56
N SER A 147 -16.05 4.89 -4.84
CA SER A 147 -17.28 5.54 -5.34
C SER A 147 -18.47 4.59 -5.50
N ALA A 148 -18.24 3.28 -5.36
CA ALA A 148 -19.25 2.24 -5.58
C ALA A 148 -20.55 2.50 -4.81
N LYS A 149 -21.64 2.63 -5.57
CA LYS A 149 -23.02 2.85 -5.09
C LYS A 149 -23.92 1.79 -5.71
N ILE A 150 -23.98 0.62 -5.07
CA ILE A 150 -24.71 -0.56 -5.54
C ILE A 150 -26.11 -0.57 -4.94
N ASP A 151 -27.14 -0.46 -5.77
CA ASP A 151 -28.52 -0.58 -5.31
C ASP A 151 -28.89 -2.05 -5.08
N PHE A 152 -29.10 -2.42 -3.82
CA PHE A 152 -29.46 -3.78 -3.43
C PHE A 152 -30.60 -3.79 -2.42
N GLU A 153 -31.73 -4.39 -2.82
CA GLU A 153 -32.92 -4.57 -1.98
C GLU A 153 -33.48 -3.26 -1.38
N GLY A 154 -33.38 -2.17 -2.14
CA GLY A 154 -33.92 -0.85 -1.75
C GLY A 154 -32.96 0.02 -0.93
N GLU A 155 -31.73 -0.44 -0.71
CA GLU A 155 -30.66 0.32 -0.08
C GLU A 155 -29.47 0.46 -1.04
N THR A 156 -28.89 1.65 -1.11
CA THR A 156 -27.61 1.88 -1.79
C THR A 156 -26.46 1.46 -0.85
N ARG A 157 -25.56 0.60 -1.33
CA ARG A 157 -24.47 0.00 -0.56
C ARG A 157 -23.13 0.18 -1.26
N ASN A 158 -22.06 0.30 -0.51
CA ASN A 158 -20.70 0.17 -1.04
C ASN A 158 -20.26 -1.30 -1.14
N LEU A 159 -19.12 -1.55 -1.78
CA LEU A 159 -18.56 -2.91 -1.99
C LEU A 159 -18.41 -3.70 -0.68
N SER A 160 -17.95 -3.08 0.41
CA SER A 160 -17.77 -3.75 1.71
C SER A 160 -19.12 -4.14 2.34
N GLN A 161 -20.14 -3.30 2.19
CA GLN A 161 -21.49 -3.56 2.69
C GLN A 161 -22.22 -4.68 1.91
N MET A 162 -21.70 -5.10 0.76
CA MET A 162 -22.20 -6.25 0.00
C MET A 162 -21.71 -7.59 0.53
N ILE A 163 -20.53 -7.64 1.16
CA ILE A 163 -19.90 -8.89 1.63
C ILE A 163 -20.84 -9.72 2.53
N PRO A 164 -21.53 -9.14 3.54
CA PRO A 164 -22.44 -9.93 4.39
C PRO A 164 -23.63 -10.55 3.63
N LEU A 165 -24.03 -9.95 2.51
CA LEU A 165 -25.12 -10.43 1.65
C LEU A 165 -24.64 -11.59 0.76
N MET A 166 -23.38 -11.52 0.30
CA MET A 166 -22.69 -12.61 -0.41
C MET A 166 -22.49 -13.85 0.48
N GLU A 167 -22.54 -13.69 1.81
CA GLU A 167 -22.51 -14.78 2.79
C GLU A 167 -23.92 -15.23 3.27
N SER A 168 -25.00 -14.74 2.65
CA SER A 168 -26.37 -15.09 3.04
C SER A 168 -26.60 -16.60 3.07
N LYS A 169 -27.43 -17.09 3.99
CA LYS A 169 -27.87 -18.50 3.95
C LYS A 169 -28.77 -18.78 2.74
N ASP A 170 -29.51 -17.77 2.29
CA ASP A 170 -30.31 -17.89 1.07
C ASP A 170 -29.39 -17.81 -0.16
N ARG A 171 -29.41 -18.88 -0.96
CA ARG A 171 -28.56 -19.01 -2.15
C ARG A 171 -28.96 -18.01 -3.24
N ALA A 172 -30.24 -17.66 -3.35
CA ALA A 172 -30.69 -16.67 -4.32
C ALA A 172 -30.19 -15.26 -3.94
N THR A 173 -30.32 -14.86 -2.67
CA THR A 173 -29.70 -13.62 -2.17
C THR A 173 -28.19 -13.60 -2.41
N ARG A 174 -27.46 -14.68 -2.08
CA ARG A 174 -26.00 -14.72 -2.31
C ARG A 174 -25.64 -14.48 -3.77
N LYS A 175 -26.30 -15.21 -4.67
CA LYS A 175 -26.07 -15.10 -6.11
C LYS A 175 -26.34 -13.67 -6.58
N LYS A 176 -27.51 -13.11 -6.25
CA LYS A 176 -27.87 -11.73 -6.62
C LYS A 176 -26.89 -10.70 -6.05
N ALA A 177 -26.44 -10.88 -4.81
CA ALA A 177 -25.49 -9.98 -4.17
C ALA A 177 -24.11 -10.04 -4.83
N TYR A 178 -23.65 -11.25 -5.17
CA TYR A 178 -22.39 -11.45 -5.89
C TYR A 178 -22.46 -10.85 -7.30
N GLU A 179 -23.56 -11.08 -8.03
CA GLU A 179 -23.80 -10.50 -9.36
C GLU A 179 -23.87 -8.97 -9.31
N ALA A 180 -24.50 -8.38 -8.31
CA ALA A 180 -24.49 -6.92 -8.12
C ALA A 180 -23.11 -6.37 -7.75
N TYR A 181 -22.32 -7.13 -6.96
CA TYR A 181 -20.95 -6.78 -6.61
C TYR A 181 -20.04 -6.76 -7.84
N ILE A 182 -20.06 -7.81 -8.66
CA ILE A 182 -19.25 -7.87 -9.89
C ILE A 182 -19.80 -6.94 -10.98
N GLY A 183 -21.11 -6.68 -11.00
CA GLY A 183 -21.75 -5.76 -11.94
C GLY A 183 -21.17 -4.35 -11.86
N PHE A 184 -20.80 -3.88 -10.67
CA PHE A 184 -20.05 -2.62 -10.53
C PHE A 184 -18.71 -2.66 -11.28
N PHE A 185 -17.96 -3.76 -11.17
CA PHE A 185 -16.68 -3.89 -11.89
C PHE A 185 -16.88 -4.07 -13.40
N GLU A 186 -17.96 -4.72 -13.84
CA GLU A 186 -18.33 -4.82 -15.26
C GLU A 186 -18.73 -3.44 -15.82
N GLU A 187 -19.46 -2.62 -15.05
CA GLU A 187 -19.84 -1.26 -15.44
C GLU A 187 -18.62 -0.33 -15.54
N GLU A 188 -17.64 -0.48 -14.64
CA GLU A 188 -16.41 0.31 -14.60
C GLU A 188 -15.22 -0.35 -15.33
N GLU A 189 -15.46 -1.44 -16.08
CA GLU A 189 -14.42 -2.29 -16.69
C GLU A 189 -13.46 -1.47 -17.58
N GLU A 190 -14.02 -0.61 -18.45
CA GLU A 190 -13.22 0.22 -19.37
C GLU A 190 -12.27 1.15 -18.63
N GLU A 191 -12.72 1.77 -17.54
CA GLU A 191 -11.90 2.71 -16.77
C GLU A 191 -10.87 1.98 -15.91
N ILE A 192 -11.23 0.84 -15.32
CA ILE A 192 -10.29 -0.02 -14.58
C ILE A 192 -9.19 -0.52 -15.51
N ASP A 193 -9.55 -1.03 -16.69
CA ASP A 193 -8.61 -1.51 -17.70
C ASP A 193 -7.70 -0.38 -18.19
N ARG A 194 -8.25 0.82 -18.45
CA ARG A 194 -7.47 2.00 -18.82
C ARG A 194 -6.44 2.34 -17.75
N ILE A 195 -6.86 2.42 -16.47
CA ILE A 195 -5.97 2.75 -15.36
C ILE A 195 -4.85 1.70 -15.25
N TYR A 196 -5.20 0.42 -15.33
CA TYR A 196 -4.21 -0.65 -15.22
C TYR A 196 -3.23 -0.67 -16.41
N ASP A 197 -3.71 -0.48 -17.64
CA ASP A 197 -2.88 -0.36 -18.83
C ASP A 197 -1.93 0.85 -18.76
N ASP A 198 -2.43 2.01 -18.33
CA ASP A 198 -1.61 3.21 -18.12
C ASP A 198 -0.56 3.00 -17.02
N LEU A 199 -0.92 2.30 -15.93
CA LEU A 199 0.00 1.93 -14.84
C LEU A 199 1.11 1.01 -15.35
N VAL A 200 0.77 -0.02 -16.14
CA VAL A 200 1.76 -0.94 -16.73
C VAL A 200 2.71 -0.18 -17.66
N LYS A 201 2.19 0.71 -18.50
CA LYS A 201 2.99 1.53 -19.42
C LYS A 201 3.95 2.46 -18.68
N VAL A 202 3.47 3.23 -17.69
CA VAL A 202 4.34 4.17 -16.96
C VAL A 202 5.41 3.44 -16.15
N ARG A 203 5.06 2.31 -15.53
CA ARG A 203 6.02 1.46 -14.81
C ARG A 203 7.08 0.87 -15.72
N THR A 204 6.68 0.42 -16.91
CA THR A 204 7.63 -0.07 -17.93
C THR A 204 8.56 1.05 -18.40
N ASN A 205 8.02 2.24 -18.65
CA ASN A 205 8.80 3.41 -19.06
C ASN A 205 9.84 3.81 -18.00
N MET A 206 9.45 3.88 -16.73
CA MET A 206 10.38 4.18 -15.62
C MET A 206 11.51 3.15 -15.54
N ALA A 207 11.16 1.86 -15.62
CA ALA A 207 12.15 0.80 -15.55
C ALA A 207 13.18 0.89 -16.69
N GLN A 208 12.70 1.15 -17.92
CA GLN A 208 13.57 1.31 -19.09
C GLN A 208 14.47 2.54 -19.00
N LYS A 209 13.96 3.68 -18.51
CA LYS A 209 14.76 4.88 -18.25
C LYS A 209 15.90 4.60 -17.27
N LEU A 210 15.61 3.84 -16.21
CA LEU A 210 16.60 3.38 -15.23
C LEU A 210 17.52 2.25 -15.72
N GLY A 211 17.39 1.81 -16.97
CA GLY A 211 18.25 0.79 -17.56
C GLY A 211 17.86 -0.67 -17.28
N TYR A 212 16.63 -0.92 -16.83
CA TYR A 212 16.09 -2.27 -16.68
C TYR A 212 15.34 -2.73 -17.94
N ASP A 213 15.34 -4.04 -18.21
CA ASP A 213 14.59 -4.62 -19.34
C ASP A 213 13.07 -4.42 -19.19
N ASN A 214 12.57 -4.48 -17.96
CA ASN A 214 11.17 -4.32 -17.59
C ASN A 214 11.03 -3.97 -16.10
N TYR A 215 9.79 -3.75 -15.65
CA TYR A 215 9.51 -3.30 -14.28
C TYR A 215 9.80 -4.34 -13.18
N ILE A 216 10.04 -5.61 -13.48
CA ILE A 216 10.18 -6.66 -12.45
C ILE A 216 11.34 -6.34 -11.51
N GLN A 217 12.54 -6.08 -12.04
CA GLN A 217 13.71 -5.82 -11.19
C GLN A 217 13.56 -4.53 -10.38
N MET A 218 13.13 -3.44 -11.02
CA MET A 218 12.82 -2.18 -10.34
C MET A 218 11.78 -2.39 -9.22
N GLY A 219 10.73 -3.16 -9.48
CA GLY A 219 9.68 -3.47 -8.50
C GLY A 219 10.21 -4.22 -7.28
N TYR A 220 11.17 -5.15 -7.46
CA TYR A 220 11.80 -5.84 -6.32
C TYR A 220 12.61 -4.87 -5.45
N TYR A 221 13.37 -3.96 -6.05
CA TYR A 221 14.09 -2.93 -5.30
C TYR A 221 13.14 -1.93 -4.61
N ARG A 222 12.04 -1.52 -5.26
CA ARG A 222 11.01 -0.67 -4.63
C ARG A 222 10.36 -1.34 -3.42
N MET A 223 10.24 -2.67 -3.44
CA MET A 223 9.77 -3.45 -2.29
C MET A 223 10.86 -3.75 -1.26
N SER A 224 12.07 -3.19 -1.40
CA SER A 224 13.21 -3.42 -0.51
C SER A 224 13.59 -4.90 -0.36
N ARG A 225 13.45 -5.70 -1.43
CA ARG A 225 13.78 -7.12 -1.43
C ARG A 225 15.28 -7.30 -1.65
N SER A 226 16.02 -7.50 -0.57
CA SER A 226 17.48 -7.66 -0.58
C SER A 226 17.97 -9.11 -0.49
N ASP A 227 17.10 -10.04 -0.12
CA ASP A 227 17.45 -11.41 0.29
C ASP A 227 16.78 -12.52 -0.52
N TYR A 228 15.98 -12.17 -1.54
CA TYR A 228 15.42 -13.12 -2.51
C TYR A 228 15.10 -12.45 -3.85
N GLU A 229 15.02 -13.26 -4.90
CA GLU A 229 14.79 -12.81 -6.27
C GLU A 229 13.54 -13.44 -6.90
N ALA A 230 13.23 -13.08 -8.15
CA ALA A 230 12.05 -13.58 -8.86
C ALA A 230 12.06 -15.09 -9.09
N GLU A 231 13.24 -15.70 -9.20
CA GLU A 231 13.40 -17.15 -9.33
C GLU A 231 13.01 -17.89 -8.05
N ASP A 232 13.40 -17.38 -6.87
CA ASP A 232 13.00 -17.94 -5.58
C ASP A 232 11.48 -17.92 -5.43
N VAL A 233 10.84 -16.80 -5.80
CA VAL A 233 9.38 -16.69 -5.77
C VAL A 233 8.74 -17.65 -6.78
N ALA A 234 9.32 -17.85 -7.96
CA ALA A 234 8.80 -18.81 -8.95
C ALA A 234 8.87 -20.26 -8.43
N ASN A 235 9.99 -20.64 -7.81
CA ASN A 235 10.16 -21.94 -7.18
C ASN A 235 9.18 -22.14 -6.02
N TYR A 236 8.97 -21.12 -5.20
CA TYR A 236 7.98 -21.15 -4.12
C TYR A 236 6.55 -21.31 -4.68
N ARG A 237 6.16 -20.54 -5.71
CA ARG A 237 4.82 -20.67 -6.34
C ARG A 237 4.59 -22.08 -6.91
N LYS A 238 5.63 -22.71 -7.46
CA LYS A 238 5.55 -24.09 -7.95
C LYS A 238 5.30 -25.09 -6.80
N GLN A 239 5.90 -24.89 -5.63
CA GLN A 239 5.60 -25.71 -4.45
C GLN A 239 4.16 -25.51 -3.98
N VAL A 240 3.67 -24.26 -3.96
CA VAL A 240 2.26 -23.96 -3.66
C VAL A 240 1.31 -24.69 -4.64
N GLU A 241 1.62 -24.66 -5.94
CA GLU A 241 0.84 -25.37 -6.96
C GLU A 241 0.82 -26.88 -6.74
N ILE A 242 1.97 -27.50 -6.46
CA ILE A 242 2.09 -28.96 -6.33
C ILE A 242 1.50 -29.45 -5.00
N ASP A 243 1.83 -28.78 -3.90
CA ASP A 243 1.59 -29.29 -2.55
C ASP A 243 0.30 -28.72 -1.93
N LEU A 244 -0.05 -27.46 -2.20
CA LEU A 244 -1.18 -26.78 -1.55
C LEU A 244 -2.47 -26.81 -2.38
N VAL A 245 -2.39 -26.62 -3.70
CA VAL A 245 -3.61 -26.60 -4.56
C VAL A 245 -4.44 -27.88 -4.44
N PRO A 246 -3.88 -29.11 -4.43
CA PRO A 246 -4.67 -30.32 -4.23
C PRO A 246 -5.44 -30.32 -2.89
N LEU A 247 -4.83 -29.83 -1.82
CA LEU A 247 -5.49 -29.70 -0.52
C LEU A 247 -6.62 -28.67 -0.55
N VAL A 248 -6.44 -27.55 -1.25
CA VAL A 248 -7.50 -26.54 -1.43
C VAL A 248 -8.68 -27.12 -2.23
N VAL A 249 -8.40 -27.91 -3.28
CA VAL A 249 -9.45 -28.61 -4.05
C VAL A 249 -10.25 -29.56 -3.14
N GLU A 250 -9.58 -30.35 -2.31
CA GLU A 250 -10.25 -31.21 -1.32
C GLU A 250 -11.09 -30.41 -0.32
N LEU A 251 -10.58 -29.26 0.16
CA LEU A 251 -11.32 -28.38 1.07
C LEU A 251 -12.57 -27.78 0.41
N LYS A 252 -12.49 -27.38 -0.86
CA LYS A 252 -13.63 -26.86 -1.62
C LYS A 252 -14.66 -27.96 -1.89
N ASP A 253 -14.25 -29.19 -2.21
CA ASP A 253 -15.19 -30.32 -2.32
C ASP A 253 -15.83 -30.67 -0.96
N ARG A 254 -15.08 -30.59 0.14
CA ARG A 254 -15.65 -30.73 1.50
C ARG A 254 -16.64 -29.63 1.82
N GLN A 255 -16.40 -28.39 1.40
CA GLN A 255 -17.37 -27.29 1.52
C GLN A 255 -18.62 -27.59 0.70
N ARG A 256 -18.47 -27.94 -0.58
CA ARG A 256 -19.58 -28.33 -1.47
C ARG A 256 -20.47 -29.41 -0.85
N LYS A 257 -19.87 -30.50 -0.36
CA LYS A 257 -20.57 -31.60 0.33
C LYS A 257 -21.27 -31.12 1.60
N ARG A 258 -20.61 -30.28 2.41
CA ARG A 258 -21.17 -29.71 3.64
C ARG A 258 -22.36 -28.79 3.37
N LEU A 259 -22.37 -28.10 2.24
CA LEU A 259 -23.49 -27.27 1.79
C LEU A 259 -24.57 -28.06 1.04
N GLY A 260 -24.37 -29.36 0.81
CA GLY A 260 -25.31 -30.22 0.08
C GLY A 260 -25.50 -29.82 -1.39
N LEU A 261 -24.44 -29.33 -2.04
CA LEU A 261 -24.49 -28.85 -3.43
C LEU A 261 -23.95 -29.88 -4.40
N ASP A 262 -24.54 -29.98 -5.59
CA ASP A 262 -23.98 -30.78 -6.69
C ASP A 262 -22.67 -30.18 -7.21
N GLU A 263 -22.65 -28.85 -7.33
CA GLU A 263 -21.49 -28.04 -7.76
C GLU A 263 -21.35 -26.83 -6.83
N LEU A 264 -20.09 -26.46 -6.51
CA LEU A 264 -19.76 -25.23 -5.78
C LEU A 264 -19.50 -24.13 -6.80
N LYS A 265 -20.34 -23.09 -6.83
CA LYS A 265 -20.19 -21.95 -7.74
C LYS A 265 -19.55 -20.77 -7.01
N TYR A 266 -19.11 -19.77 -7.77
CA TYR A 266 -18.46 -18.55 -7.23
C TYR A 266 -19.28 -17.89 -6.09
N TYR A 267 -20.60 -17.87 -6.21
CA TYR A 267 -21.52 -17.30 -5.20
C TYR A 267 -21.85 -18.25 -4.04
N ASP A 268 -21.35 -19.48 -4.06
CA ASP A 268 -21.44 -20.42 -2.94
C ASP A 268 -20.15 -20.41 -2.10
N GLU A 269 -19.02 -19.97 -2.68
CA GLU A 269 -17.74 -19.94 -1.98
C GLU A 269 -17.72 -19.10 -0.69
N PRO A 270 -18.39 -17.94 -0.58
CA PRO A 270 -18.39 -17.15 0.65
C PRO A 270 -19.14 -17.81 1.81
N LEU A 271 -20.06 -18.76 1.55
CA LEU A 271 -20.80 -19.45 2.62
C LEU A 271 -20.08 -20.75 3.01
N GLU A 272 -19.65 -20.87 4.25
CA GLU A 272 -18.95 -22.07 4.72
C GLU A 272 -19.88 -23.12 5.35
N TYR A 273 -20.99 -22.71 5.98
CA TYR A 273 -21.88 -23.61 6.73
C TYR A 273 -23.37 -23.30 6.49
N LEU A 274 -24.22 -24.33 6.40
CA LEU A 274 -25.67 -24.18 6.26
C LEU A 274 -26.34 -23.47 7.44
N THR A 275 -25.72 -23.54 8.62
CA THR A 275 -26.17 -22.80 9.82
C THR A 275 -25.81 -21.31 9.77
N GLY A 276 -25.06 -20.89 8.75
CA GLY A 276 -24.47 -19.56 8.61
C GLY A 276 -23.02 -19.51 9.09
N ASN A 277 -22.25 -18.58 8.52
CA ASN A 277 -20.87 -18.32 8.92
C ASN A 277 -20.78 -17.79 10.36
N ALA A 278 -19.60 -17.93 10.95
CA ALA A 278 -19.29 -17.34 12.24
C ALA A 278 -19.36 -15.80 12.15
N LYS A 279 -20.18 -15.19 13.01
CA LYS A 279 -20.32 -13.74 13.11
C LYS A 279 -19.92 -13.24 14.50
N PRO A 280 -19.29 -12.05 14.61
CA PRO A 280 -19.13 -11.36 15.88
C PRO A 280 -20.47 -11.26 16.62
N LYS A 281 -20.41 -11.28 17.96
CA LYS A 281 -21.62 -11.28 18.81
C LYS A 281 -22.08 -9.88 19.21
N GLY A 282 -21.48 -8.85 18.64
CA GLY A 282 -21.83 -7.46 18.88
C GLY A 282 -21.27 -6.54 17.80
N ASP A 283 -21.51 -5.25 17.98
CA ASP A 283 -21.05 -4.18 17.10
C ASP A 283 -19.54 -3.91 17.23
N SER A 284 -19.06 -2.89 16.51
CA SER A 284 -17.65 -2.48 16.54
C SER A 284 -17.16 -2.13 17.94
N LYS A 285 -18.01 -1.55 18.80
CA LYS A 285 -17.66 -1.23 20.19
C LYS A 285 -17.50 -2.50 21.02
N TRP A 286 -18.41 -3.46 20.87
CA TRP A 286 -18.30 -4.76 21.53
C TRP A 286 -17.02 -5.50 21.11
N ILE A 287 -16.68 -5.48 19.80
CA ILE A 287 -15.44 -6.08 19.29
C ILE A 287 -14.23 -5.40 19.93
N LEU A 288 -14.21 -4.05 19.97
CA LEU A 288 -13.11 -3.29 20.56
C LEU A 288 -12.89 -3.62 22.04
N GLU A 289 -13.96 -3.71 22.83
CA GLU A 289 -13.86 -4.03 24.26
C GLU A 289 -13.38 -5.47 24.51
N ASN A 290 -13.82 -6.44 23.69
CA ASN A 290 -13.31 -7.80 23.77
C ASN A 290 -11.85 -7.90 23.31
N GLY A 291 -11.46 -7.12 22.30
CA GLY A 291 -10.06 -6.99 21.87
C GLY A 291 -9.18 -6.45 23.00
N LYS A 292 -9.60 -5.38 23.68
CA LYS A 292 -8.88 -4.84 24.86
C LYS A 292 -8.73 -5.87 25.96
N LYS A 293 -9.79 -6.63 26.25
CA LYS A 293 -9.75 -7.71 27.24
C LYS A 293 -8.75 -8.80 26.83
N MET A 294 -8.86 -9.30 25.59
CA MET A 294 -7.98 -10.32 25.04
C MET A 294 -6.51 -9.90 25.11
N TYR A 295 -6.16 -8.69 24.68
CA TYR A 295 -4.77 -8.22 24.72
C TYR A 295 -4.24 -8.04 26.14
N LYS A 296 -5.10 -7.62 27.09
CA LYS A 296 -4.73 -7.54 28.51
C LYS A 296 -4.47 -8.92 29.14
N GLU A 297 -5.15 -9.96 28.66
CA GLU A 297 -4.95 -11.34 29.14
C GLU A 297 -3.76 -12.04 28.44
N LEU A 298 -3.37 -11.56 27.27
CA LEU A 298 -2.22 -12.06 26.52
C LEU A 298 -0.88 -11.55 27.08
N SER A 299 -0.85 -10.30 27.56
CA SER A 299 0.33 -9.63 28.14
C SER A 299 0.56 -9.99 29.60
#